data_AF-A0A840FG85-F1
#
_entry.id   AF-A0A840FG85-F1
#
_cell.length_a   1.000
_cell.length_b   1.000
_cell.length_c   1.000
_cell.angle_alpha   90.00
_cell.angle_beta   90.00
_cell.angle_gamma   90.00
#
_symmetry.space_group_name_H-M   'P 1'
#
loop_
_entity.id
_entity.type
_entity.pdbx_description
1 polymer ?
#
loop_
_entity_poly.entity_id
_entity_poly.type
_entity_poly.pdbx_seq_one_letter_code
_entity_poly.pdbx_strand_id
1 'polypeptide(L)'
;MTPNQPYPSAKIEAPASASKLALIRRFLRAIGRQDQLDSGSFLERYAVPGGVMWQIKPGDQIEENLRGGFELRMAALKRAYEKHRAAYQQAYESHLNWEFTEQELATIVTFLESREGRHYLDGRWRMEAYTDTNTEDIEQGIVAEAQASLAQ
;
A
#
# COMPACT_ATOMS: atom_id res chain seq x y z
N MET A 1 16.58 -10.99 -27.56
CA MET A 1 16.75 -10.36 -26.22
C MET A 1 16.25 -11.35 -25.21
N THR A 2 17.12 -11.91 -24.37
CA THR A 2 16.72 -12.74 -23.23
C THR A 2 15.89 -11.86 -22.28
N PRO A 3 14.75 -12.34 -21.75
CA PRO A 3 14.03 -11.62 -20.71
C PRO A 3 14.99 -11.37 -19.54
N ASN A 4 15.08 -10.13 -19.06
CA ASN A 4 15.86 -9.81 -17.86
C ASN A 4 15.40 -10.75 -16.74
N GLN A 5 16.26 -11.65 -16.29
CA GLN A 5 15.99 -12.41 -15.08
C GLN A 5 15.92 -11.42 -13.90
N PRO A 6 14.92 -11.53 -13.02
CA PRO A 6 14.86 -10.69 -11.83
C PRO A 6 16.12 -10.91 -10.98
N TYR A 7 16.67 -9.82 -10.44
CA TYR A 7 17.77 -9.91 -9.48
C TYR A 7 17.31 -10.74 -8.26
N PRO A 8 18.08 -11.74 -7.81
CA PRO A 8 17.66 -12.60 -6.72
C PRO A 8 17.74 -11.88 -5.37
N SER A 9 16.81 -12.20 -4.46
CA SER A 9 16.84 -11.74 -3.07
C SER A 9 18.14 -12.14 -2.36
N ALA A 10 18.60 -11.32 -1.42
CA ALA A 10 19.77 -11.58 -0.59
C ALA A 10 19.59 -12.80 0.34
N LYS A 11 18.34 -13.15 0.68
CA LYS A 11 17.92 -14.27 1.53
C LYS A 11 18.59 -14.29 2.91
N ILE A 12 18.74 -13.12 3.52
CA ILE A 12 19.43 -13.00 4.80
C ILE A 12 18.49 -13.47 5.93
N GLU A 13 18.84 -14.60 6.55
CA GLU A 13 18.09 -15.19 7.67
C GLU A 13 18.50 -14.60 9.04
N ALA A 14 19.71 -14.06 9.14
CA ALA A 14 20.19 -13.43 10.36
C ALA A 14 19.43 -12.11 10.66
N PRO A 15 19.24 -11.75 11.94
CA PRO A 15 18.68 -10.45 12.30
C PRO A 15 19.45 -9.29 11.68
N ALA A 16 18.75 -8.22 11.32
CA ALA A 16 19.37 -7.02 10.76
C ALA A 16 20.39 -6.40 11.73
N SER A 17 21.53 -5.96 11.21
CA SER A 17 22.45 -5.08 11.95
C SER A 17 21.73 -3.78 12.31
N ALA A 18 22.22 -3.06 13.34
CA ALA A 18 21.65 -1.75 13.70
C ALA A 18 21.71 -0.74 12.52
N SER A 19 22.82 -0.76 11.77
CA SER A 19 23.02 0.07 10.57
C SER A 19 22.00 -0.26 9.48
N LYS A 20 21.82 -1.56 9.19
CA LYS A 20 20.85 -2.01 8.20
C LYS A 20 19.42 -1.70 8.62
N LEU A 21 19.08 -1.86 9.90
CA LEU A 21 17.75 -1.51 10.41
C LEU A 21 17.46 -0.01 10.25
N ALA A 22 18.46 0.86 10.45
CA ALA A 22 18.32 2.28 10.19
C ALA A 22 18.05 2.58 8.70
N LEU A 23 18.72 1.88 7.79
CA LEU A 23 18.47 1.99 6.34
C LEU A 23 17.07 1.50 5.97
N ILE A 24 16.63 0.36 6.52
CA ILE A 24 15.28 -0.18 6.32
C ILE A 24 14.21 0.83 6.72
N ARG A 25 14.36 1.49 7.87
CA ARG A 25 13.42 2.51 8.34
C ARG A 25 13.42 3.76 7.46
N ARG A 26 14.59 4.19 6.97
CA ARG A 26 14.69 5.28 6.00
C ARG A 26 14.02 4.93 4.68
N PHE A 27 14.24 3.71 4.19
CA PHE A 27 13.57 3.18 3.00
C PHE A 27 12.04 3.23 3.17
N LEU A 28 11.50 2.70 4.28
CA LEU A 28 10.07 2.70 4.55
C LEU A 28 9.46 4.12 4.60
N ARG A 29 10.19 5.09 5.15
CA ARG A 29 9.78 6.51 5.14
C ARG A 29 9.81 7.09 3.73
N ALA A 30 10.89 6.86 2.98
CA ALA A 30 11.04 7.41 1.65
C ALA A 30 9.91 6.97 0.71
N ILE A 31 9.43 5.72 0.83
CA ILE A 31 8.31 5.21 0.02
C ILE A 31 6.92 5.49 0.62
N GLY A 32 6.82 6.29 1.68
CA GLY A 32 5.55 6.63 2.35
C GLY A 32 4.89 5.49 3.13
N ARG A 33 5.53 4.30 3.22
CA ARG A 33 4.98 3.15 3.94
C ARG A 33 5.01 3.36 5.45
N GLN A 34 6.02 4.07 5.97
CA GLN A 34 6.09 4.38 7.40
C GLN A 34 4.87 5.20 7.85
N ASP A 35 4.46 6.21 7.07
CA ASP A 35 3.29 7.04 7.40
C ASP A 35 1.99 6.24 7.38
N GLN A 36 1.86 5.26 6.47
CA GLN A 36 0.71 4.35 6.45
C GLN A 36 0.68 3.44 7.69
N LEU A 37 1.84 2.95 8.12
CA LEU A 37 1.96 2.16 9.35
C LEU A 37 1.69 3.01 10.60
N ASP A 38 2.12 4.26 10.62
CA ASP A 38 1.97 5.12 11.80
C ASP A 38 0.53 5.64 11.92
N SER A 39 -0.14 5.91 10.80
CA SER A 39 -1.53 6.39 10.77
C SER A 39 -2.59 5.29 10.75
N GLY A 40 -2.22 4.08 10.31
CA GLY A 40 -3.15 3.00 10.00
C GLY A 40 -4.05 3.28 8.79
N SER A 41 -3.70 4.22 7.91
CA SER A 41 -4.55 4.65 6.77
C SER A 41 -4.89 3.52 5.80
N PHE A 42 -4.04 2.50 5.67
CA PHE A 42 -4.32 1.32 4.85
C PHE A 42 -5.58 0.54 5.29
N LEU A 43 -6.10 0.81 6.51
CA LEU A 43 -7.32 0.21 7.03
C LEU A 43 -8.61 0.87 6.50
N GLU A 44 -8.51 2.03 5.86
CA GLU A 44 -9.68 2.78 5.35
C GLU A 44 -10.53 1.93 4.41
N ARG A 45 -9.91 1.06 3.59
CA ARG A 45 -10.61 0.11 2.70
C ARG A 45 -11.59 -0.82 3.41
N TYR A 46 -11.41 -1.05 4.71
CA TYR A 46 -12.34 -1.87 5.50
C TYR A 46 -13.48 -1.05 6.11
N ALA A 47 -13.27 0.26 6.28
CA ALA A 47 -14.19 1.20 6.91
C ALA A 47 -15.10 1.93 5.91
N VAL A 48 -14.88 1.82 4.60
CA VAL A 48 -15.76 2.38 3.57
C VAL A 48 -17.00 1.50 3.34
N PRO A 49 -18.13 2.07 2.86
CA PRO A 49 -19.29 1.29 2.45
C PRO A 49 -18.91 0.17 1.46
N GLY A 50 -19.41 -1.04 1.69
CA GLY A 50 -19.02 -2.25 0.94
C GLY A 50 -17.76 -2.95 1.47
N GLY A 51 -17.03 -2.34 2.41
CA GLY A 51 -15.95 -2.99 3.15
C GLY A 51 -16.47 -4.01 4.18
N VAL A 52 -15.59 -4.89 4.69
CA VAL A 52 -15.97 -5.98 5.62
C VAL A 52 -16.60 -5.47 6.93
N MET A 53 -16.29 -4.23 7.34
CA MET A 53 -16.91 -3.60 8.52
C MET A 53 -18.30 -3.00 8.23
N TRP A 54 -18.67 -2.88 6.96
CA TRP A 54 -19.97 -2.42 6.49
C TRP A 54 -20.79 -3.61 6.00
N GLN A 55 -21.28 -4.42 6.95
CA GLN A 55 -22.23 -5.48 6.62
C GLN A 55 -23.57 -4.84 6.24
N ILE A 56 -23.88 -4.85 4.94
CA ILE A 56 -25.18 -4.46 4.40
C ILE A 56 -25.88 -5.74 3.98
N LYS A 57 -27.02 -6.07 4.59
CA LYS A 57 -27.84 -7.19 4.14
C LYS A 57 -28.79 -6.73 3.03
N PRO A 58 -29.19 -7.63 2.12
CA PRO A 58 -30.23 -7.31 1.14
C PRO A 58 -31.51 -6.85 1.85
N GLY A 59 -31.95 -5.63 1.55
CA GLY A 59 -33.13 -5.01 2.17
C GLY A 59 -32.84 -4.08 3.35
N ASP A 60 -31.59 -3.97 3.80
CA ASP A 60 -31.21 -2.99 4.82
C ASP A 60 -31.30 -1.57 4.23
N GLN A 61 -32.03 -0.68 4.92
CA GLN A 61 -31.87 0.75 4.70
C GLN A 61 -30.68 1.23 5.52
N ILE A 62 -29.71 1.85 4.87
CA ILE A 62 -28.57 2.46 5.58
C ILE A 62 -29.10 3.72 6.26
N GLU A 63 -29.49 3.60 7.53
CA GLU A 63 -29.93 4.73 8.36
C GLU A 63 -28.76 5.56 8.93
N GLU A 64 -27.54 5.04 8.84
CA GLU A 64 -26.32 5.68 9.34
C GLU A 64 -25.80 6.74 8.35
N ASN A 65 -25.36 7.89 8.86
CA ASN A 65 -24.70 8.87 8.00
C ASN A 65 -23.36 8.28 7.49
N LEU A 66 -23.11 8.35 6.19
CA LEU A 66 -21.92 7.75 5.58
C LEU A 66 -20.62 8.21 6.26
N ARG A 67 -20.56 9.51 6.62
CA ARG A 67 -19.41 10.09 7.31
C ARG A 67 -19.22 9.57 8.73
N GLY A 68 -20.26 9.57 9.56
CA GLY A 68 -20.13 9.12 10.95
C GLY A 68 -19.95 7.61 11.05
N GLY A 69 -20.58 6.83 10.16
CA GLY A 69 -20.35 5.39 10.09
C GLY A 69 -18.93 5.02 9.66
N PHE A 70 -18.34 5.78 8.74
CA PHE A 70 -16.93 5.66 8.40
C PHE A 70 -16.04 5.99 9.60
N GLU A 71 -16.24 7.14 10.24
CA GLU A 71 -15.43 7.61 11.38
C GLU A 71 -15.47 6.60 12.55
N LEU A 72 -16.65 6.06 12.86
CA LEU A 72 -16.85 5.04 13.90
C LEU A 72 -16.04 3.76 13.62
N ARG A 73 -16.18 3.21 12.40
CA ARG A 73 -15.48 1.97 12.02
C ARG A 73 -13.99 2.18 11.90
N MET A 74 -13.55 3.33 11.38
CA MET A 74 -12.14 3.66 11.29
C MET A 74 -11.51 3.78 12.68
N ALA A 75 -12.20 4.42 13.63
CA ALA A 75 -11.74 4.49 15.02
C ALA A 75 -11.61 3.09 15.66
N ALA A 76 -12.57 2.20 15.41
CA ALA A 76 -12.52 0.82 15.89
C ALA A 76 -11.34 0.03 15.30
N LEU A 77 -11.11 0.15 13.99
CA LEU A 77 -9.98 -0.48 13.29
C LEU A 77 -8.64 0.03 13.81
N LYS A 78 -8.46 1.35 13.95
CA LYS A 78 -7.22 1.93 14.49
C LYS A 78 -6.93 1.45 15.91
N ARG A 79 -7.96 1.36 16.75
CA ARG A 79 -7.80 0.83 18.13
C ARG A 79 -7.40 -0.64 18.15
N ALA A 80 -7.93 -1.46 17.24
CA ALA A 80 -7.49 -2.84 17.09
C ALA A 80 -6.05 -2.91 16.58
N TYR A 81 -5.73 -2.10 15.57
CA TYR A 81 -4.42 -2.05 14.93
C TYR A 81 -3.29 -1.67 15.88
N GLU A 82 -3.52 -0.78 16.85
CA GLU A 82 -2.51 -0.38 17.84
C GLU A 82 -1.84 -1.59 18.51
N LYS A 83 -2.62 -2.65 18.79
CA LYS A 83 -2.13 -3.90 19.39
C LYS A 83 -1.22 -4.71 18.44
N HIS A 84 -1.37 -4.51 17.14
CA HIS A 84 -0.66 -5.23 16.08
C HIS A 84 0.42 -4.39 15.40
N ARG A 85 0.51 -3.10 15.72
CA ARG A 85 1.41 -2.14 15.06
C ARG A 85 2.88 -2.57 15.08
N ALA A 86 3.35 -3.08 16.21
CA ALA A 86 4.74 -3.57 16.32
C ALA A 86 4.99 -4.79 15.43
N ALA A 87 4.06 -5.75 15.41
CA ALA A 87 4.17 -6.94 14.57
C ALA A 87 4.13 -6.60 13.07
N TYR A 88 3.30 -5.65 12.67
CA TYR A 88 3.26 -5.14 11.29
C TYR A 88 4.59 -4.51 10.88
N GLN A 89 5.18 -3.64 11.72
CA GLN A 89 6.50 -3.07 11.46
C GLN A 89 7.56 -4.15 11.31
N GLN A 90 7.58 -5.12 12.23
CA GLN A 90 8.54 -6.20 12.22
C GLN A 90 8.43 -7.07 10.97
N ALA A 91 7.22 -7.27 10.42
CA ALA A 91 7.03 -8.01 9.18
C ALA A 91 7.70 -7.30 7.99
N TYR A 92 7.53 -5.97 7.86
CA TYR A 92 8.22 -5.19 6.83
C TYR A 92 9.73 -5.14 7.05
N GLU A 93 10.18 -4.91 8.28
CA GLU A 93 11.61 -4.85 8.59
C GLU A 93 12.29 -6.20 8.32
N SER A 94 11.67 -7.31 8.71
CA SER A 94 12.17 -8.66 8.44
C SER A 94 12.22 -8.96 6.95
N HIS A 95 11.17 -8.60 6.21
CA HIS A 95 11.14 -8.85 4.77
C HIS A 95 12.19 -8.04 4.01
N LEU A 96 12.36 -6.75 4.34
CA LEU A 96 13.40 -5.91 3.73
C LEU A 96 14.81 -6.37 4.11
N ASN A 97 14.98 -6.89 5.33
CA ASN A 97 16.25 -7.51 5.73
C ASN A 97 16.55 -8.76 4.90
N TRP A 98 15.55 -9.61 4.67
CA TRP A 98 15.69 -10.81 3.86
C TRP A 98 15.95 -10.48 2.38
N GLU A 99 15.30 -9.44 1.85
CA GLU A 99 15.34 -9.10 0.43
C GLU A 99 16.67 -8.46 0.00
N PHE A 100 17.19 -7.50 0.76
CA PHE A 100 18.32 -6.67 0.35
C PHE A 100 19.53 -6.82 1.24
N THR A 101 20.73 -6.75 0.67
CA THR A 101 21.96 -6.50 1.43
C THR A 101 21.99 -5.09 2.02
N GLU A 102 22.86 -4.85 3.01
CA GLU A 102 23.03 -3.52 3.58
C GLU A 102 23.53 -2.49 2.54
N GLN A 103 24.40 -2.92 1.63
CA GLN A 103 24.97 -2.05 0.59
C GLN A 103 23.93 -1.68 -0.49
N GLU A 104 23.08 -2.63 -0.89
CA GLU A 104 21.96 -2.35 -1.79
C GLU A 104 20.98 -1.37 -1.15
N LEU A 105 20.58 -1.61 0.10
CA LEU A 105 19.72 -0.68 0.84
C LEU A 105 20.34 0.71 0.95
N ALA A 106 21.64 0.82 1.22
CA ALA A 106 22.33 2.12 1.28
C ALA A 106 22.25 2.86 -0.05
N THR A 107 22.46 2.15 -1.16
CA THR A 107 22.38 2.72 -2.52
C THR A 107 20.96 3.17 -2.85
N ILE A 108 19.98 2.31 -2.60
CA ILE A 108 18.56 2.58 -2.86
C ILE A 108 18.08 3.77 -2.03
N VAL A 109 18.35 3.78 -0.72
CA VAL A 109 17.95 4.87 0.17
C VAL A 109 18.58 6.19 -0.27
N THR A 110 19.86 6.19 -0.65
CA THR A 110 20.54 7.38 -1.16
C THR A 110 19.87 7.93 -2.42
N PHE A 111 19.48 7.06 -3.34
CA PHE A 111 18.71 7.46 -4.52
C PHE A 111 17.35 8.02 -4.13
N LEU A 112 16.55 7.29 -3.34
CA LEU A 112 15.18 7.69 -2.99
C LEU A 112 15.12 9.03 -2.24
N GLU A 113 16.14 9.34 -1.44
CA GLU A 113 16.23 10.61 -0.71
C GLU A 113 16.82 11.76 -1.57
N SER A 114 17.35 11.47 -2.77
CA SER A 114 17.82 12.49 -3.70
C SER A 114 16.67 13.33 -4.27
N ARG A 115 16.99 14.42 -4.99
CA ARG A 115 15.98 15.20 -5.69
C ARG A 115 15.28 14.36 -6.76
N GLU A 116 16.05 13.62 -7.54
CA GLU A 116 15.58 12.76 -8.63
C GLU A 116 14.78 11.58 -8.09
N GLY A 117 15.22 10.93 -7.01
CA GLY A 117 14.47 9.83 -6.41
C GLY A 117 13.13 10.26 -5.83
N ARG A 118 13.07 11.42 -5.15
CA ARG A 118 11.80 12.00 -4.71
C ARG A 118 10.91 12.37 -5.88
N HIS A 119 11.46 12.99 -6.93
CA HIS A 119 10.69 13.28 -8.14
C HIS A 119 10.17 12.01 -8.83
N TYR A 120 10.95 10.92 -8.82
CA TYR A 120 10.53 9.62 -9.32
C TYR A 120 9.34 9.06 -8.52
N LEU A 121 9.40 9.11 -7.19
CA LEU A 121 8.31 8.67 -6.32
C LEU A 121 7.03 9.50 -6.55
N ASP A 122 7.16 10.83 -6.59
CA ASP A 122 6.03 11.74 -6.86
C ASP A 122 5.45 11.54 -8.27
N GLY A 123 6.32 11.31 -9.25
CA GLY A 123 5.93 11.02 -10.63
C GLY A 123 5.15 9.72 -10.73
N ARG A 124 5.63 8.66 -10.07
CA ARG A 124 4.94 7.37 -10.00
C ARG A 124 3.56 7.50 -9.36
N TRP A 125 3.48 8.11 -8.18
CA TRP A 125 2.21 8.30 -7.48
C TRP A 125 1.20 9.08 -8.34
N ARG A 126 1.65 10.15 -9.00
CA ARG A 126 0.80 10.93 -9.91
C ARG A 126 0.37 10.13 -11.14
N MET A 127 1.22 9.28 -11.70
CA MET A 127 0.83 8.43 -12.83
C MET A 127 -0.20 7.37 -12.43
N GLU A 128 -0.02 6.73 -11.27
CA GLU A 128 -1.00 5.77 -10.72
C GLU A 128 -2.35 6.49 -10.51
N ALA A 129 -2.36 7.64 -9.82
CA ALA A 129 -3.58 8.42 -9.60
C ALA A 129 -4.23 8.96 -10.90
N TYR A 130 -3.41 9.39 -11.87
CA TYR A 130 -3.89 9.89 -13.15
C TYR A 130 -4.54 8.78 -13.99
N THR A 131 -3.95 7.57 -13.97
CA THR A 131 -4.48 6.43 -14.70
C THR A 131 -5.83 6.05 -14.10
N ASP A 132 -5.90 5.81 -12.79
CA ASP A 132 -7.13 5.40 -12.11
C ASP A 132 -8.32 6.38 -12.34
N THR A 133 -8.06 7.67 -12.46
CA THR A 133 -9.12 8.68 -12.67
C THR A 133 -9.48 8.88 -14.14
N ASN A 134 -8.50 8.87 -15.04
CA ASN A 134 -8.74 9.23 -16.45
C ASN A 134 -8.95 8.03 -17.37
N THR A 135 -8.75 6.80 -16.89
CA THR A 135 -9.12 5.60 -17.62
C THR A 135 -10.50 5.07 -17.26
N GLU A 136 -11.18 5.65 -16.28
CA GLU A 136 -12.51 5.18 -15.83
C GLU A 136 -13.53 5.16 -16.98
N ASP A 137 -13.59 6.23 -17.78
CA ASP A 137 -14.50 6.28 -18.95
C ASP A 137 -14.13 5.23 -20.02
N ILE A 138 -12.84 4.93 -20.18
CA ILE A 138 -12.35 3.90 -21.10
C ILE A 138 -12.75 2.51 -20.57
N GLU A 139 -12.59 2.27 -19.28
CA GLU A 139 -12.96 1.02 -18.62
C GLU A 139 -14.48 0.78 -18.65
N GLN A 140 -15.28 1.82 -18.45
CA GLN A 140 -16.73 1.74 -18.60
C GLN A 140 -17.12 1.38 -20.05
N GLY A 141 -16.45 1.95 -21.04
CA GLY A 141 -16.60 1.58 -22.45
C GLY A 141 -16.31 0.09 -22.70
N ILE A 142 -15.19 -0.42 -22.16
CA ILE A 142 -14.80 -1.84 -22.26
C ILE A 142 -15.86 -2.75 -21.62
N VAL A 143 -16.36 -2.38 -20.43
CA VAL A 143 -17.40 -3.17 -19.73
C VAL A 143 -18.70 -3.20 -20.52
N ALA A 144 -19.13 -2.07 -21.06
CA ALA A 144 -20.33 -1.99 -21.89
C ALA A 144 -20.23 -2.86 -23.15
N GLU A 145 -19.07 -2.83 -23.84
CA GLU A 145 -18.80 -3.68 -25.00
C GLU A 145 -18.83 -5.18 -24.63
N ALA A 146 -18.18 -5.55 -23.53
CA ALA A 146 -18.18 -6.93 -23.05
C ALA A 146 -19.61 -7.42 -22.71
N GLN A 147 -20.41 -6.61 -22.02
CA GLN A 147 -21.81 -6.94 -21.69
C GLN A 147 -22.67 -7.10 -22.95
N ALA A 148 -22.50 -6.22 -23.94
CA ALA A 148 -23.21 -6.32 -25.21
C ALA A 148 -22.87 -7.61 -25.96
N SER A 149 -21.62 -8.09 -25.87
CA SER A 149 -21.21 -9.36 -26.49
C SER A 149 -21.79 -10.61 -25.84
N LEU A 150 -22.10 -10.56 -24.54
CA LEU A 150 -22.65 -11.69 -23.76
C LEU A 150 -24.18 -11.77 -23.85
N ALA A 151 -24.83 -10.71 -24.31
CA ALA A 151 -26.28 -10.64 -24.50
C ALA A 151 -26.76 -11.14 -25.88
N GLN A 152 -25.82 -11.58 -26.74
CA GLN A 152 -26.08 -12.26 -28.02
C GLN A 152 -26.01 -13.78 -27.84
#